data_AF-A0A5E4AXJ6-F1
#
_entry.id   AF-A0A5E4AXJ6-F1
#
_cell.length_a   1.000
_cell.length_b   1.000
_cell.length_c   1.000
_cell.angle_alpha   90.00
_cell.angle_beta   90.00
_cell.angle_gamma   90.00
#
_symmetry.space_group_name_H-M   'P 1'
#
loop_
_entity.id
_entity.type
_entity.pdbx_description
1 polymer ?
#
loop_
_entity_poly.entity_id
_entity_poly.type
_entity_poly.pdbx_seq_one_letter_code
_entity_poly.pdbx_strand_id
1 'polypeptide(L)'
;MQRLNISYVINVITHLPLYHYEKGLFNYNNKQNLRQYFEKAFELIEEAHQCGKGLLIHHQASVSRSATTVITYLMKHTRMTMTDAYKFVKGKRPIISPNLNFMVQLLESLRKT
;
A
#
# COMPACT_ATOMS: atom_id res chain seq x y z
N MET A 1 14.48 -10.18 -7.65
CA MET A 1 14.03 -9.70 -6.32
C MET A 1 15.16 -9.63 -5.30
N GLN A 2 16.08 -10.60 -5.24
CA GLN A 2 17.22 -10.61 -4.30
C GLN A 2 18.13 -9.37 -4.38
N ARG A 3 18.36 -8.79 -5.57
CA ARG A 3 19.16 -7.55 -5.74
C ARG A 3 18.58 -6.29 -5.05
N LEU A 4 17.30 -6.28 -4.73
CA LEU A 4 16.62 -5.14 -4.08
C LEU A 4 16.22 -5.43 -2.63
N ASN A 5 16.69 -6.56 -2.08
CA ASN A 5 16.29 -7.07 -0.75
C ASN A 5 14.75 -7.20 -0.56
N ILE A 6 14.00 -7.39 -1.64
CA ILE A 6 12.53 -7.45 -1.58
C ILE A 6 12.10 -8.81 -1.02
N SER A 7 11.45 -8.78 0.15
CA SER A 7 10.94 -9.97 0.84
C SER A 7 9.40 -9.95 1.02
N TYR A 8 8.76 -8.82 0.72
CA TYR A 8 7.31 -8.64 0.84
C TYR A 8 6.74 -8.17 -0.49
N VAL A 9 5.59 -8.72 -0.91
CA VAL A 9 4.87 -8.32 -2.12
C VAL A 9 3.40 -8.07 -1.80
N ILE A 10 2.96 -6.82 -1.93
CA ILE A 10 1.56 -6.42 -1.77
C ILE A 10 0.95 -6.25 -3.16
N ASN A 11 0.00 -7.13 -3.50
CA ASN A 11 -0.79 -6.99 -4.71
C ASN A 11 -2.10 -6.26 -4.41
N VAL A 12 -2.31 -5.10 -5.05
CA VAL A 12 -3.49 -4.23 -4.85
C VAL A 12 -4.61 -4.53 -5.86
N ILE A 13 -4.58 -5.69 -6.51
CA ILE A 13 -5.73 -6.21 -7.26
C ILE A 13 -6.69 -6.85 -6.26
N THR A 14 -7.93 -6.39 -6.25
CA THR A 14 -9.04 -6.75 -5.32
C THR A 14 -9.38 -8.25 -5.24
N HIS A 15 -8.70 -9.11 -5.98
CA HIS A 15 -8.95 -10.55 -6.07
C HIS A 15 -7.67 -11.39 -5.90
N LEU A 16 -6.52 -10.77 -5.61
CA LEU A 16 -5.26 -11.47 -5.46
C LEU A 16 -4.75 -11.35 -4.01
N PRO A 17 -4.19 -12.44 -3.47
CA PRO A 17 -3.76 -12.52 -2.10
C PRO A 17 -2.52 -11.64 -1.85
N LEU A 18 -2.39 -11.13 -0.61
CA LEU A 18 -1.17 -10.50 -0.14
C LEU A 18 -0.07 -11.57 -0.07
N TYR A 19 1.18 -11.25 -0.40
CA TYR A 19 2.24 -12.25 -0.47
C TYR A 19 3.43 -11.87 0.40
N HIS A 20 3.76 -12.73 1.35
CA HIS A 20 5.01 -12.66 2.10
C HIS A 20 5.93 -13.75 1.57
N TYR A 21 7.06 -13.37 0.99
CA TYR A 21 7.94 -14.35 0.33
C TYR A 21 8.38 -15.46 1.28
N GLU A 22 8.61 -15.14 2.56
CA GLU A 22 9.03 -16.12 3.57
C GLU A 22 7.88 -16.79 4.37
N LYS A 23 6.65 -16.24 4.35
CA LYS A 23 5.51 -16.74 5.16
C LYS A 23 4.34 -17.24 4.29
N GLY A 24 4.46 -17.15 2.97
CA GLY A 24 3.47 -17.63 2.02
C GLY A 24 2.37 -16.62 1.67
N LEU A 25 1.28 -17.17 1.13
CA LEU A 25 0.15 -16.46 0.54
C LEU A 25 -0.89 -16.09 1.62
N PHE A 26 -1.21 -14.83 1.78
CA PHE A 26 -2.31 -14.35 2.63
C PHE A 26 -3.58 -14.19 1.79
N ASN A 27 -4.51 -15.14 1.93
CA ASN A 27 -5.70 -15.20 1.09
C ASN A 27 -6.69 -14.06 1.41
N TYR A 28 -6.86 -13.11 0.49
CA TYR A 28 -7.86 -12.05 0.60
C TYR A 28 -9.20 -12.55 0.09
N ASN A 29 -10.25 -12.45 0.91
CA ASN A 29 -11.60 -12.82 0.52
C ASN A 29 -12.39 -11.54 0.17
N ASN A 30 -13.06 -11.52 -0.98
CA ASN A 30 -13.78 -10.35 -1.52
C ASN A 30 -14.93 -9.83 -0.62
N LYS A 31 -15.24 -10.54 0.47
CA LYS A 31 -16.21 -10.14 1.51
C LYS A 31 -15.60 -9.25 2.60
N GLN A 32 -14.27 -9.13 2.68
CA GLN A 32 -13.61 -8.26 3.64
C GLN A 32 -13.70 -6.80 3.16
N ASN A 33 -14.01 -5.90 4.10
CA ASN A 33 -14.06 -4.47 3.80
C ASN A 33 -12.65 -3.99 3.42
N LEU A 34 -12.54 -3.10 2.42
CA LEU A 34 -11.29 -2.48 1.98
C LEU A 34 -10.44 -1.99 3.16
N ARG A 35 -11.08 -1.50 4.23
CA ARG A 35 -10.42 -1.11 5.48
C ARG A 35 -9.52 -2.21 6.06
N GLN A 36 -10.01 -3.43 6.20
CA GLN A 36 -9.26 -4.55 6.78
C GLN A 36 -8.07 -4.94 5.89
N TYR A 37 -8.24 -4.83 4.57
CA TYR A 37 -7.14 -5.00 3.63
C TYR A 37 -6.04 -3.96 3.84
N PHE A 38 -6.40 -2.68 3.99
CA PHE A 38 -5.43 -1.62 4.22
C PHE A 38 -4.73 -1.77 5.56
N GLU A 39 -5.44 -2.13 6.63
CA GLU A 39 -4.83 -2.41 7.94
C GLU A 39 -3.81 -3.54 7.84
N LYS A 40 -4.15 -4.65 7.18
CA LYS A 40 -3.21 -5.76 6.96
C LYS A 40 -2.03 -5.37 6.07
N ALA A 41 -2.28 -4.58 5.03
CA ALA A 41 -1.23 -4.06 4.16
C ALA A 41 -0.26 -3.16 4.94
N PHE A 42 -0.77 -2.33 5.84
CA PHE A 42 0.06 -1.46 6.68
C PHE A 42 0.89 -2.26 7.68
N GLU A 43 0.32 -3.28 8.32
CA GLU A 43 1.07 -4.21 9.17
C GLU A 43 2.26 -4.84 8.43
N LEU A 44 2.07 -5.27 7.19
CA LEU A 44 3.15 -5.83 6.37
C LEU A 44 4.21 -4.80 5.99
N ILE A 45 3.82 -3.54 5.76
CA ILE A 45 4.78 -2.45 5.50
C ILE A 45 5.62 -2.17 6.75
N GLU A 46 5.00 -2.11 7.92
CA GLU A 46 5.71 -1.94 9.20
C GLU A 46 6.64 -3.12 9.50
N GLU A 47 6.16 -4.35 9.31
CA GLU A 47 6.97 -5.56 9.51
C GLU A 47 8.20 -5.56 8.59
N ALA A 48 8.01 -5.27 7.30
CA ALA A 48 9.11 -5.16 6.35
C ALA A 48 10.12 -4.07 6.75
N HIS A 49 9.62 -2.91 7.18
CA HIS A 49 10.44 -1.81 7.64
C HIS A 49 11.27 -2.17 8.87
N GLN A 50 10.65 -2.77 9.89
CA GLN A 50 11.31 -3.22 11.13
C GLN A 50 12.36 -4.30 10.87
N CYS A 51 12.09 -5.22 9.92
CA CYS A 51 13.04 -6.24 9.53
C CYS A 51 14.14 -5.75 8.58
N GLY A 52 14.15 -4.47 8.20
CA GLY A 52 15.11 -3.92 7.23
C GLY A 52 14.98 -4.52 5.82
N LYS A 53 13.80 -5.04 5.48
CA LYS A 53 13.51 -5.74 4.23
C LYS A 53 12.78 -4.83 3.24
N GLY A 54 13.07 -5.02 1.96
CA GLY A 54 12.36 -4.36 0.88
C GLY A 54 10.95 -4.90 0.72
N LEU A 55 10.02 -4.02 0.37
CA LEU A 55 8.63 -4.36 0.07
C LEU A 55 8.24 -3.81 -1.30
N LEU A 56 7.58 -4.64 -2.11
CA LEU A 56 7.06 -4.28 -3.42
C LEU A 56 5.53 -4.20 -3.39
N ILE A 57 4.98 -3.01 -3.59
CA ILE A 57 3.54 -2.84 -3.83
C ILE A 57 3.32 -2.72 -5.32
N HIS A 58 2.58 -3.66 -5.92
CA HIS A 58 2.26 -3.60 -7.34
C HIS A 58 0.76 -3.73 -7.61
N HIS A 59 0.34 -3.06 -8.67
CA HIS A 59 -0.95 -3.24 -9.32
C HIS A 59 -0.68 -3.50 -10.82
N GLN A 60 -1.67 -3.99 -11.56
CA GLN A 60 -1.55 -4.35 -12.99
C GLN A 60 -0.81 -3.30 -13.84
N ALA A 61 -1.01 -2.00 -13.57
CA ALA A 61 -0.22 -0.92 -14.19
C ALA A 61 0.63 -0.13 -13.17
N SER A 62 0.43 -0.34 -11.87
CA SER A 62 1.12 0.39 -10.79
C SER A 62 1.07 1.92 -10.90
N VAL A 63 -0.01 2.44 -11.50
CA VAL A 63 -0.26 3.87 -11.73
C VAL A 63 -1.20 4.46 -10.68
N SER A 64 -2.24 3.72 -10.30
CA SER A 64 -3.35 4.26 -9.51
C SER A 64 -3.48 3.58 -8.15
N ARG A 65 -3.91 2.31 -8.10
CA ARG A 65 -4.19 1.60 -6.84
C ARG A 65 -2.98 1.43 -5.92
N SER A 66 -1.83 1.03 -6.47
CA SER A 66 -0.60 0.91 -5.67
C SER A 66 -0.12 2.26 -5.14
N ALA A 67 -0.24 3.33 -5.94
CA ALA A 67 0.11 4.68 -5.52
C ALA A 67 -0.81 5.17 -4.40
N THR A 68 -2.12 4.94 -4.51
CA THR A 68 -3.09 5.24 -3.45
C THR A 68 -2.71 4.54 -2.15
N THR A 69 -2.40 3.24 -2.16
CA THR A 69 -2.00 2.50 -0.95
C THR A 69 -0.78 3.13 -0.27
N VAL A 70 0.26 3.47 -1.03
CA VAL A 70 1.48 4.11 -0.48
C VAL A 70 1.17 5.49 0.09
N ILE A 71 0.40 6.32 -0.63
CA ILE A 71 0.04 7.66 -0.18
C ILE A 71 -0.78 7.60 1.12
N THR A 72 -1.79 6.74 1.16
CA THR A 72 -2.61 6.56 2.37
C THR A 72 -1.80 6.01 3.53
N TYR A 73 -0.88 5.07 3.30
CA TYR A 73 0.05 4.59 4.33
C TYR A 73 0.88 5.74 4.92
N LEU A 74 1.51 6.56 4.06
CA LEU A 74 2.30 7.71 4.48
C LEU A 74 1.46 8.70 5.30
N MET A 75 0.25 9.02 4.85
CA MET A 75 -0.63 9.94 5.58
C MET A 75 -1.06 9.40 6.96
N LYS A 76 -1.20 8.08 7.12
CA LYS A 76 -1.63 7.45 8.38
C LYS A 76 -0.47 7.25 9.37
N HIS A 77 0.71 6.88 8.89
CA HIS A 77 1.85 6.50 9.73
C HIS A 77 2.92 7.59 9.85
N THR A 78 2.75 8.68 9.11
CA THR A 78 3.60 9.87 9.22
C THR A 78 2.74 11.11 9.43
N ARG A 79 3.38 12.27 9.64
CA ARG A 79 2.68 13.57 9.74
C ARG A 79 2.46 14.24 8.38
N MET A 80 2.62 13.52 7.27
CA MET A 80 2.44 14.08 5.92
C MET A 80 0.98 14.39 5.63
N THR A 81 0.73 15.57 5.06
CA THR A 81 -0.58 15.87 4.47
C THR A 81 -0.81 15.04 3.21
N MET A 82 -2.05 14.99 2.70
CA MET A 82 -2.36 14.33 1.42
C MET A 82 -1.48 14.85 0.28
N THR A 83 -1.30 16.16 0.24
CA THR A 83 -0.51 16.86 -0.78
C THR A 83 0.97 16.48 -0.67
N ASP A 84 1.52 16.45 0.54
CA ASP A 84 2.93 16.13 0.77
C ASP A 84 3.22 14.66 0.43
N ALA A 85 2.37 13.75 0.90
CA ALA A 85 2.48 12.33 0.59
C ALA A 85 2.37 12.08 -0.92
N TYR A 86 1.41 12.72 -1.61
CA TYR A 86 1.29 12.62 -3.06
C TYR A 86 2.53 13.12 -3.79
N LYS A 87 3.03 14.33 -3.44
CA LYS A 87 4.23 14.91 -4.04
C LYS A 87 5.46 14.02 -3.82
N PHE A 88 5.61 13.48 -2.62
CA PHE A 88 6.69 12.56 -2.29
C PHE A 88 6.69 11.33 -3.20
N VAL A 89 5.54 10.65 -3.33
CA VAL A 89 5.44 9.45 -4.18
C VAL A 89 5.59 9.81 -5.66
N LYS A 90 5.02 10.95 -6.11
CA LYS A 90 5.16 11.45 -7.49
C LYS A 90 6.62 11.76 -7.85
N GLY A 91 7.39 12.31 -6.91
CA GLY A 91 8.82 12.57 -7.08
C GLY A 91 9.65 11.29 -7.22
N LYS A 92 9.25 10.18 -6.58
CA LYS A 92 9.89 8.87 -6.73
C LYS A 92 9.42 8.11 -7.97
N ARG A 93 8.17 8.30 -8.39
CA ARG A 93 7.57 7.63 -9.55
C ARG A 93 6.67 8.61 -10.33
N PRO A 94 7.21 9.32 -11.34
CA PRO A 94 6.48 10.36 -12.07
C PRO A 94 5.22 9.87 -12.81
N ILE A 95 5.15 8.58 -13.16
CA ILE A 95 4.02 7.99 -13.90
C ILE A 95 2.75 7.78 -13.05
N ILE A 96 2.80 7.97 -11.72
CA ILE A 96 1.60 7.75 -10.89
C ILE A 96 0.47 8.72 -11.26
N SER A 97 -0.76 8.23 -11.21
CA SER A 97 -2.01 8.97 -11.40
C SER A 97 -3.11 8.36 -10.53
N PRO A 98 -2.99 8.46 -9.19
CA PRO A 98 -4.00 7.97 -8.26
C PRO A 98 -5.30 8.76 -8.40
N ASN A 99 -6.43 8.10 -8.13
CA ASN A 99 -7.72 8.77 -8.05
C ASN A 99 -7.81 9.50 -6.70
N LEU A 100 -7.74 10.83 -6.72
CA LEU A 100 -7.76 11.66 -5.50
C LEU A 100 -9.06 11.51 -4.70
N ASN A 101 -10.21 11.39 -5.36
CA ASN A 101 -11.50 11.19 -4.68
C ASN A 101 -11.50 9.86 -3.90
N PHE A 102 -10.95 8.81 -4.51
CA PHE A 102 -10.82 7.52 -3.83
C PHE A 102 -9.86 7.59 -2.63
N MET A 103 -8.75 8.35 -2.74
CA MET A 103 -7.83 8.56 -1.62
C MET A 103 -8.49 9.27 -0.44
N VAL A 104 -9.27 10.32 -0.70
CA VAL A 104 -9.99 11.07 0.36
C VAL A 104 -11.00 10.17 1.06
N GLN A 105 -11.85 9.46 0.30
CA GLN A 105 -12.82 8.52 0.85
C GLN A 105 -12.15 7.43 1.70
N LEU A 106 -11.03 6.89 1.20
CA LEU A 106 -10.27 5.90 1.91
C LEU A 106 -9.71 6.45 3.23
N LEU A 107 -9.09 7.63 3.21
CA LEU A 107 -8.56 8.26 4.41
C LEU A 107 -9.66 8.54 5.45
N GLU A 108 -10.81 9.05 5.01
CA GLU A 108 -11.95 9.30 5.89
C GLU A 108 -12.45 8.00 6.53
N SER A 109 -12.53 6.92 5.75
CA SER A 109 -12.91 5.60 6.28
C SER A 109 -11.92 5.05 7.32
N LEU A 110 -10.65 5.45 7.26
CA LEU A 110 -9.60 5.05 8.19
C LEU A 110 -9.52 5.95 9.44
N ARG A 111 -10.07 7.17 9.39
CA ARG A 111 -10.06 8.16 10.49
C ARG A 111 -11.25 8.03 11.46
N LYS A 112 -12.36 7.40 11.07
CA LYS A 112 -13.57 7.29 11.91
C LYS A 112 -13.47 6.23 13.03
N THR A 113 -12.41 6.25 13.83
CA THR A 113 -12.26 5.44 15.06
C THR A 113 -11.71 6.34 16.16
#